data_AF-A0A1D8GI49-F1
#
_entry.id   AF-A0A1D8GI49-F1
#
_cell.length_a   1.000
_cell.length_b   1.000
_cell.length_c   1.000
_cell.angle_alpha   90.00
_cell.angle_beta   90.00
_cell.angle_gamma   90.00
#
_symmetry.space_group_name_H-M   'P 1'
#
loop_
_entity.id
_entity.type
_entity.pdbx_description
1 polymer ?
#
loop_
_entity_poly.entity_id
_entity_poly.type
_entity_poly.pdbx_seq_one_letter_code
_entity_poly.pdbx_strand_id
1 'polypeptide(L)'
;MKAIILAGGKGTRLGSKDVPKPMRLIGGKSLLEIQINILKKYDICDIVLITGYMSSYIENYFGDGSNLGVNISYFIEKEPLGTTGGIKAIEKQLREDFFVIYGDVIFDIDLDNLKKFHAEKNSECTLVLHPNDHPDDSDLVEIDSNNRIINFYPKYRNKNNYYRNLVNAAIYIFSPSILQYIESGKKSDFGKDIFPFIFDKLKMFGYITAEYIKDIGTPYRLQKVTEDYLSGKIERMNMINKRKAVFLDRDGVINVEKNIICRSDDFELLPLVVEAIKLINDTEYLVVVVTNQPGIAKNMCSIGELQIIHNKMEYLLGKMNAKIDAIYYCPHHPDIGFKEENRKYKIKCSCRKPEPGMILQAVKDFNIDLNSSFIIGDSYRDIECGKRIGLTTIGVKTGYGCMDNDCNPDHIFDNLLDAANFICNS
;
A
#
# COMPACT_ATOMS: atom_id res chain seq x y z
N MET A 1 -8.40 23.28 3.44
CA MET A 1 -7.28 22.57 2.77
C MET A 1 -7.44 22.63 1.27
N LYS A 2 -6.47 23.22 0.58
CA LYS A 2 -6.40 23.23 -0.89
C LYS A 2 -5.67 22.00 -1.42
N ALA A 3 -5.82 21.71 -2.72
CA ALA A 3 -5.01 20.72 -3.41
C ALA A 3 -4.09 21.34 -4.45
N ILE A 4 -2.87 20.81 -4.55
CA ILE A 4 -1.90 21.14 -5.59
C ILE A 4 -1.67 19.88 -6.42
N ILE A 5 -1.91 19.95 -7.73
CA ILE A 5 -1.63 18.85 -8.64
C ILE A 5 -0.44 19.19 -9.52
N LEU A 6 0.58 18.32 -9.52
CA LEU A 6 1.78 18.44 -10.35
C LEU A 6 1.51 17.90 -11.75
N ALA A 7 1.04 18.77 -12.64
CA ALA A 7 0.54 18.45 -13.98
C ALA A 7 1.52 18.80 -15.13
N GLY A 8 2.80 19.02 -14.84
CA GLY A 8 3.82 19.40 -15.84
C GLY A 8 4.40 18.28 -16.73
N GLY A 9 3.97 17.02 -16.53
CA GLY A 9 4.60 15.84 -17.12
C GLY A 9 4.48 15.68 -18.64
N LYS A 10 5.61 15.55 -19.34
CA LYS A 10 5.69 15.35 -20.81
C LYS A 10 5.19 13.98 -21.31
N GLY A 11 5.14 12.95 -20.46
CA GLY A 11 4.67 11.61 -20.85
C GLY A 11 5.54 10.88 -21.89
N THR A 12 6.85 11.15 -21.96
CA THR A 12 7.76 10.63 -23.01
C THR A 12 7.78 9.12 -23.18
N ARG A 13 7.40 8.36 -22.14
CA ARG A 13 7.34 6.89 -22.14
C ARG A 13 6.02 6.31 -22.67
N LEU A 14 5.02 7.15 -22.98
CA LEU A 14 3.67 6.75 -23.41
C LEU A 14 3.46 6.81 -24.94
N GLY A 15 4.55 6.92 -25.71
CA GLY A 15 4.53 6.90 -27.17
C GLY A 15 4.18 8.25 -27.81
N SER A 16 2.97 8.77 -27.61
CA SER A 16 2.55 10.06 -28.17
C SER A 16 3.02 11.23 -27.30
N LYS A 17 3.35 12.37 -27.92
CA LYS A 17 3.63 13.65 -27.22
C LYS A 17 2.54 14.70 -27.46
N ASP A 18 1.50 14.36 -28.21
CA ASP A 18 0.47 15.32 -28.65
C ASP A 18 -0.54 15.66 -27.55
N VAL A 19 -0.49 14.92 -26.44
CA VAL A 19 -1.35 15.09 -25.28
C VAL A 19 -0.50 15.03 -24.01
N PRO A 20 -0.61 16.02 -23.10
CA PRO A 20 0.07 15.99 -21.80
C PRO A 20 -0.23 14.69 -21.04
N LYS A 21 0.70 14.22 -20.21
CA LYS A 21 0.49 12.99 -19.43
C LYS A 21 -0.79 13.02 -18.57
N PRO A 22 -1.10 14.10 -17.83
CA PRO A 22 -2.34 14.19 -17.05
C PRO A 22 -3.61 14.22 -17.90
N MET A 23 -3.50 14.50 -19.21
CA MET A 23 -4.64 14.56 -20.13
C MET A 23 -4.90 13.24 -20.86
N ARG A 24 -4.19 12.17 -20.51
CA ARG A 24 -4.46 10.84 -21.06
C ARG A 24 -5.84 10.36 -20.63
N LEU A 25 -6.58 9.79 -21.59
CA LEU A 25 -7.93 9.31 -21.36
C LEU A 25 -7.94 7.95 -20.68
N ILE A 26 -8.85 7.80 -19.72
CA ILE A 26 -9.15 6.59 -18.98
C ILE A 26 -10.69 6.50 -18.97
N GLY A 27 -11.24 5.55 -19.73
CA GLY A 27 -12.69 5.39 -19.86
C GLY A 27 -13.43 6.65 -20.36
N GLY A 28 -12.80 7.42 -21.25
CA GLY A 28 -13.39 8.62 -21.87
C GLY A 28 -13.16 9.94 -21.11
N LYS A 29 -12.64 9.91 -19.88
CA LYS A 29 -12.26 11.10 -19.10
C LYS A 29 -10.75 11.24 -19.02
N SER A 30 -10.23 12.46 -18.92
CA SER A 30 -8.80 12.63 -18.68
C SER A 30 -8.42 12.22 -17.25
N LEU A 31 -7.19 11.73 -17.03
CA LEU A 31 -6.70 11.42 -15.68
C LEU A 31 -6.86 12.61 -14.73
N LEU A 32 -6.51 13.82 -15.18
CA LEU A 32 -6.61 15.02 -14.36
C LEU A 32 -8.06 15.36 -14.00
N GLU A 33 -9.01 15.15 -14.91
CA GLU A 33 -10.44 15.31 -14.62
C GLU A 33 -10.92 14.28 -13.58
N ILE A 34 -10.44 13.04 -13.66
CA ILE A 34 -10.73 11.99 -12.66
C ILE A 34 -10.20 12.43 -11.28
N GLN A 35 -8.94 12.89 -11.20
CA GLN A 35 -8.35 13.38 -9.95
C GLN A 35 -9.14 14.55 -9.35
N ILE A 36 -9.56 15.53 -10.18
CA ILE A 36 -10.36 16.68 -9.75
C ILE A 36 -11.73 16.24 -9.22
N ASN A 37 -12.40 15.29 -9.90
CA ASN A 37 -13.69 14.77 -9.44
C ASN A 37 -13.57 14.00 -8.12
N ILE A 38 -12.47 13.27 -7.88
CA ILE A 38 -12.22 12.63 -6.59
C ILE A 38 -12.00 13.68 -5.50
N LEU A 39 -11.16 14.69 -5.74
CA LEU A 39 -10.95 15.78 -4.78
C LEU A 39 -12.28 16.47 -4.40
N LYS A 40 -13.12 16.75 -5.40
CA LYS A 40 -14.45 17.33 -5.21
C LYS A 40 -15.36 16.46 -4.34
N LYS A 41 -15.31 15.13 -4.48
CA LYS A 41 -16.09 14.18 -3.65
C LYS A 41 -15.81 14.34 -2.15
N TYR A 42 -14.62 14.84 -1.79
CA TYR A 42 -14.19 15.09 -0.40
C TYR A 42 -14.16 16.59 -0.05
N ASP A 43 -14.93 17.42 -0.78
CA ASP A 43 -15.05 18.87 -0.61
C ASP A 43 -13.72 19.64 -0.76
N ILE A 44 -12.75 19.09 -1.51
CA ILE A 44 -11.49 19.76 -1.83
C ILE A 44 -11.64 20.46 -3.18
N CYS A 45 -12.28 21.62 -3.15
CA CYS A 45 -12.67 22.34 -4.36
C CYS A 45 -11.68 23.43 -4.80
N ASP A 46 -10.77 23.87 -3.93
CA ASP A 46 -9.73 24.85 -4.31
C ASP A 46 -8.47 24.15 -4.78
N ILE A 47 -8.22 24.19 -6.09
CA ILE A 47 -7.18 23.41 -6.76
C ILE A 47 -6.19 24.34 -7.47
N VAL A 48 -4.90 24.09 -7.25
CA VAL A 48 -3.80 24.72 -8.01
C VAL A 48 -3.17 23.68 -8.91
N LEU A 49 -3.21 23.93 -10.23
CA LEU A 49 -2.52 23.10 -11.21
C LEU A 49 -1.14 23.70 -11.50
N ILE A 50 -0.09 22.98 -11.10
CA ILE A 50 1.29 23.29 -11.51
C ILE A 50 1.49 22.65 -12.88
N THR A 51 1.44 23.46 -13.92
CA THR A 51 1.52 23.02 -15.32
C THR A 51 2.85 23.43 -15.93
N GLY A 52 3.18 22.87 -17.10
CA GLY A 52 4.39 23.24 -17.83
C GLY A 52 4.25 22.88 -19.30
N TYR A 53 4.63 21.65 -19.66
CA TYR A 53 4.46 21.17 -21.03
C TYR A 53 3.00 21.23 -21.48
N MET A 54 2.74 21.94 -22.58
CA MET A 54 1.40 22.12 -23.16
C MET A 54 0.37 22.67 -22.15
N SER A 55 0.76 23.61 -21.28
CA SER A 55 -0.14 24.21 -20.27
C SER A 55 -1.44 24.74 -20.87
N SER A 56 -1.38 25.39 -22.04
CA SER A 56 -2.55 25.92 -22.73
C SER A 56 -3.59 24.86 -23.08
N TYR A 57 -3.18 23.61 -23.30
CA TYR A 57 -4.12 22.51 -23.51
C TYR A 57 -4.94 22.24 -22.24
N ILE A 58 -4.28 22.24 -21.08
CA ILE A 58 -4.90 22.02 -19.77
C ILE A 58 -5.78 23.23 -19.40
N GLU A 59 -5.27 24.45 -19.58
CA GLU A 59 -6.00 25.70 -19.30
C GLU A 59 -7.26 25.82 -20.16
N ASN A 60 -7.18 25.54 -21.45
CA ASN A 60 -8.34 25.59 -22.35
C ASN A 60 -9.40 24.54 -22.03
N TYR A 61 -8.99 23.36 -21.53
CA TYR A 61 -9.91 22.29 -21.18
C TYR A 61 -10.66 22.56 -19.87
N PHE A 62 -9.93 22.99 -18.84
CA PHE A 62 -10.48 23.11 -17.48
C PHE A 62 -10.98 24.51 -17.13
N GLY A 63 -10.49 25.57 -17.79
CA GLY A 63 -10.84 26.95 -17.46
C GLY A 63 -10.62 27.27 -15.99
N ASP A 64 -11.57 27.96 -15.35
CA ASP A 64 -11.54 28.21 -13.90
C ASP A 64 -12.09 27.05 -13.06
N GLY A 65 -12.45 25.92 -13.68
CA GLY A 65 -13.02 24.75 -13.01
C GLY A 65 -14.53 24.84 -12.72
N SER A 66 -15.19 25.96 -13.03
CA SER A 66 -16.62 26.16 -12.73
C SER A 66 -17.52 25.10 -13.37
N ASN A 67 -17.20 24.64 -14.58
CA ASN A 67 -17.90 23.54 -15.26
C ASN A 67 -17.81 22.20 -14.52
N LEU A 68 -16.79 22.01 -13.69
CA LEU A 68 -16.61 20.83 -12.84
C LEU A 68 -17.12 21.08 -11.41
N GLY A 69 -17.55 22.30 -11.08
CA GLY A 69 -17.97 22.69 -9.72
C GLY A 69 -16.81 22.77 -8.72
N VAL A 70 -15.64 23.20 -9.19
CA VAL A 70 -14.43 23.47 -8.38
C VAL A 70 -13.81 24.82 -8.80
N ASN A 71 -12.86 25.33 -8.02
CA ASN A 71 -12.08 26.52 -8.34
C ASN A 71 -10.65 26.11 -8.74
N ILE A 72 -10.28 26.35 -9.99
CA ILE A 72 -8.96 26.02 -10.52
C ILE A 72 -8.16 27.29 -10.75
N SER A 73 -6.93 27.29 -10.24
CA SER A 73 -5.91 28.29 -10.54
C SER A 73 -4.65 27.60 -11.06
N TYR A 74 -3.80 28.36 -11.76
CA TYR A 74 -2.65 27.81 -12.47
C TYR A 74 -1.35 28.45 -12.02
N PHE A 75 -0.31 27.63 -11.95
CA PHE A 75 1.07 28.08 -11.99
C PHE A 75 1.76 27.42 -13.18
N ILE A 76 2.23 28.23 -14.14
CA ILE A 76 2.88 27.74 -15.35
C ILE A 76 4.39 27.79 -15.16
N GLU A 77 5.03 26.62 -15.11
CA GLU A 77 6.46 26.47 -15.11
C GLU A 77 7.03 26.83 -16.49
N LYS A 78 7.82 27.91 -16.57
CA LYS A 78 8.56 28.27 -17.77
C LYS A 78 9.69 27.27 -18.08
N GLU A 79 10.31 26.76 -17.02
CA GLU A 79 11.31 25.70 -17.07
C GLU A 79 10.96 24.61 -16.06
N PRO A 80 11.26 23.33 -16.30
CA PRO A 80 10.91 22.26 -15.36
C PRO A 80 11.68 22.39 -14.03
N LEU A 81 11.00 22.73 -12.94
CA LEU A 81 11.60 22.89 -11.60
C LEU A 81 11.50 21.62 -10.73
N GLY A 82 11.19 20.48 -11.35
CA GLY A 82 11.03 19.21 -10.64
C GLY A 82 9.70 19.14 -9.91
N THR A 83 9.64 18.37 -8.82
CA THR A 83 8.38 18.16 -8.09
C THR A 83 8.16 19.14 -6.95
N THR A 84 9.14 19.98 -6.63
CA THR A 84 9.07 20.92 -5.49
C THR A 84 9.03 22.39 -5.91
N GLY A 85 9.66 22.76 -7.03
CA GLY A 85 9.87 24.15 -7.38
C GLY A 85 8.59 24.95 -7.65
N GLY A 86 7.62 24.37 -8.38
CA GLY A 86 6.32 25.02 -8.59
C GLY A 86 5.55 25.26 -7.29
N ILE A 87 5.68 24.38 -6.29
CA ILE A 87 5.06 24.54 -4.97
C ILE A 87 5.73 25.70 -4.23
N LYS A 88 7.06 25.79 -4.27
CA LYS A 88 7.80 26.89 -3.65
C LYS A 88 7.44 28.24 -4.27
N ALA A 89 7.21 28.28 -5.59
CA ALA A 89 6.85 29.51 -6.28
C ALA A 89 5.48 30.09 -5.83
N ILE A 90 4.58 29.25 -5.32
CA ILE A 90 3.27 29.65 -4.81
C ILE A 90 3.19 29.72 -3.28
N GLU A 91 4.33 29.67 -2.58
CA GLU A 91 4.40 29.56 -1.10
C GLU A 91 3.54 30.61 -0.36
N LYS A 92 3.40 31.82 -0.91
CA LYS A 92 2.61 32.90 -0.30
C LYS A 92 1.12 32.56 -0.18
N GLN A 93 0.64 31.61 -0.98
CA GLN A 93 -0.74 31.11 -1.01
C GLN A 93 -0.95 29.88 -0.12
N LEU A 94 0.11 29.35 0.52
CA LEU A 94 0.10 28.10 1.29
C LEU A 94 0.26 28.43 2.78
N ARG A 95 -0.85 28.79 3.42
CA ARG A 95 -0.88 29.23 4.84
C ARG A 95 -1.47 28.20 5.80
N GLU A 96 -2.18 27.23 5.27
CA GLU A 96 -2.77 26.09 5.96
C GLU A 96 -2.21 24.80 5.35
N ASP A 97 -2.50 23.65 5.97
CA ASP A 97 -2.13 22.36 5.40
C ASP A 97 -2.79 22.14 4.03
N PHE A 98 -2.07 21.50 3.12
CA PHE A 98 -2.48 21.36 1.73
C PHE A 98 -2.11 19.98 1.17
N PHE A 99 -2.91 19.52 0.21
CA PHE A 99 -2.60 18.32 -0.54
C PHE A 99 -1.58 18.60 -1.65
N VAL A 100 -0.71 17.63 -1.90
CA VAL A 100 0.13 17.57 -3.09
C VAL A 100 -0.06 16.21 -3.76
N ILE A 101 -0.42 16.22 -5.03
CA ILE A 101 -0.74 15.02 -5.80
C ILE A 101 0.01 15.08 -7.13
N TYR A 102 0.63 13.97 -7.52
CA TYR A 102 1.27 13.90 -8.83
C TYR A 102 0.21 13.68 -9.91
N GLY A 103 0.24 14.49 -10.97
CA GLY A 103 -0.76 14.46 -12.06
C GLY A 103 -0.70 13.23 -12.96
N ASP A 104 0.16 12.25 -12.64
CA ASP A 104 0.31 11.01 -13.38
C ASP A 104 -0.07 9.75 -12.58
N VAL A 105 -0.65 9.94 -11.40
CA VAL A 105 -1.14 8.89 -10.52
C VAL A 105 -2.66 8.90 -10.52
N ILE A 106 -3.28 7.78 -10.91
CA ILE A 106 -4.68 7.56 -10.60
C ILE A 106 -4.81 7.03 -9.18
N PHE A 107 -5.81 7.49 -8.45
CA PHE A 107 -6.11 7.02 -7.11
C PHE A 107 -7.62 7.00 -6.89
N ASP A 108 -8.08 6.24 -5.90
CA ASP A 108 -9.35 6.46 -5.22
C ASP A 108 -9.17 5.97 -3.79
N ILE A 109 -8.86 6.92 -2.90
CA ILE A 109 -8.57 6.69 -1.49
C ILE A 109 -9.53 7.53 -0.64
N ASP A 110 -9.82 7.07 0.57
CA ASP A 110 -10.56 7.82 1.57
C ASP A 110 -9.72 9.01 2.08
N LEU A 111 -9.91 10.16 1.44
CA LEU A 111 -9.20 11.39 1.78
C LEU A 111 -9.65 11.96 3.14
N ASP A 112 -10.83 11.61 3.65
CA ASP A 112 -11.27 12.01 4.99
C ASP A 112 -10.48 11.26 6.06
N ASN A 113 -10.29 9.95 5.88
CA ASN A 113 -9.42 9.17 6.77
C ASN A 113 -7.95 9.62 6.69
N LEU A 114 -7.45 9.99 5.50
CA LEU A 114 -6.11 10.57 5.36
C LEU A 114 -5.98 11.93 6.09
N LYS A 115 -6.96 12.83 5.95
CA LYS A 115 -7.01 14.12 6.71
C LYS A 115 -7.03 13.87 8.22
N LYS A 116 -7.87 12.93 8.67
CA LYS A 116 -7.98 12.54 10.07
C LYS A 116 -6.66 12.01 10.62
N PHE A 117 -6.00 11.11 9.89
CA PHE A 117 -4.69 10.59 10.29
C PHE A 117 -3.64 11.70 10.42
N HIS A 118 -3.60 12.63 9.46
CA HIS A 118 -2.69 13.78 9.49
C HIS A 118 -2.89 14.63 10.75
N ALA A 119 -4.16 14.94 11.08
CA ALA A 119 -4.53 15.71 12.25
C ALA A 119 -4.23 14.97 13.57
N GLU A 120 -4.59 13.70 13.69
CA GLU A 120 -4.36 12.88 14.89
C GLU A 120 -2.88 12.71 15.23
N LYS A 121 -2.03 12.63 14.20
CA LYS A 121 -0.57 12.57 14.36
C LYS A 121 0.06 13.93 14.64
N ASN A 122 -0.69 15.03 14.49
CA ASN A 122 -0.16 16.39 14.46
C ASN A 122 1.05 16.45 13.51
N SER A 123 0.86 15.90 12.31
CA SER A 123 1.91 15.66 11.32
C SER A 123 2.23 16.95 10.58
N GLU A 124 3.50 17.13 10.22
CA GLU A 124 3.91 18.20 9.31
C GLU A 124 4.00 17.72 7.86
N CYS A 125 4.32 16.44 7.67
CA CYS A 125 4.24 15.77 6.37
C CYS A 125 3.64 14.38 6.54
N THR A 126 2.49 14.14 5.92
CA THR A 126 1.93 12.80 5.79
C THR A 126 2.12 12.32 4.36
N LEU A 127 2.83 11.20 4.21
CA LEU A 127 3.03 10.53 2.92
C LEU A 127 2.10 9.33 2.83
N VAL A 128 1.35 9.22 1.73
CA VAL A 128 0.63 7.98 1.43
C VAL A 128 1.66 6.93 1.02
N LEU A 129 1.67 5.81 1.74
CA LEU A 129 2.52 4.65 1.48
C LEU A 129 1.66 3.49 1.03
N HIS A 130 2.12 2.77 0.01
CA HIS A 130 1.33 1.71 -0.62
C HIS A 130 2.19 0.46 -0.83
N PRO A 131 1.70 -0.75 -0.50
CA PRO A 131 2.36 -1.99 -0.91
C PRO A 131 2.19 -2.19 -2.41
N ASN A 132 3.29 -2.35 -3.14
CA ASN A 132 3.29 -2.32 -4.60
C ASN A 132 3.69 -3.66 -5.23
N ASP A 133 3.20 -3.96 -6.42
CA ASP A 133 3.64 -5.12 -7.21
C ASP A 133 4.99 -4.88 -7.92
N HIS A 134 5.48 -3.63 -7.96
CA HIS A 134 6.78 -3.30 -8.55
C HIS A 134 7.67 -2.47 -7.59
N PRO A 135 8.10 -3.01 -6.42
CA PRO A 135 8.84 -2.24 -5.42
C PRO A 135 10.21 -1.74 -5.91
N ASP A 136 10.87 -2.47 -6.81
CA ASP A 136 12.17 -2.10 -7.39
C ASP A 136 12.09 -0.89 -8.34
N ASP A 137 10.88 -0.47 -8.70
CA ASP A 137 10.65 0.66 -9.57
C ASP A 137 10.47 1.99 -8.84
N SER A 138 10.40 1.95 -7.51
CA SER A 138 9.98 3.06 -6.65
C SER A 138 10.95 3.27 -5.49
N ASP A 139 10.90 4.47 -4.91
CA ASP A 139 11.52 4.72 -3.61
C ASP A 139 10.70 4.00 -2.52
N LEU A 140 11.39 3.32 -1.60
CA LEU A 140 10.78 2.69 -0.44
C LEU A 140 10.92 3.58 0.79
N VAL A 141 9.96 3.48 1.70
CA VAL A 141 9.92 4.25 2.94
C VAL A 141 9.92 3.31 4.13
N GLU A 142 10.83 3.53 5.06
CA GLU A 142 10.86 2.81 6.33
C GLU A 142 10.11 3.60 7.40
N ILE A 143 9.27 2.90 8.18
CA ILE A 143 8.50 3.50 9.26
C ILE A 143 8.66 2.70 10.56
N ASP A 144 8.52 3.37 11.69
CA ASP A 144 8.43 2.72 12.99
C ASP A 144 7.00 2.23 13.29
N SER A 145 6.82 1.62 14.48
CA SER A 145 5.52 1.13 14.96
C SER A 145 4.44 2.21 15.18
N ASN A 146 4.82 3.49 15.22
CA ASN A 146 3.92 4.62 15.34
C ASN A 146 3.64 5.29 13.98
N ASN A 147 4.07 4.66 12.89
CA ASN A 147 4.06 5.15 11.51
C ASN A 147 4.96 6.37 11.27
N ARG A 148 5.90 6.67 12.17
CA ARG A 148 6.87 7.74 11.94
C ARG A 148 7.85 7.28 10.87
N ILE A 149 8.12 8.14 9.90
CA ILE A 149 9.11 7.84 8.87
C ILE A 149 10.51 7.93 9.49
N ILE A 150 11.28 6.86 9.35
CA ILE A 150 12.64 6.75 9.90
C ILE A 150 13.71 6.60 8.82
N ASN A 151 13.34 6.31 7.57
CA ASN A 151 14.28 6.24 6.47
C ASN A 151 13.62 6.27 5.09
N PHE A 152 14.42 6.60 4.07
CA PHE A 152 14.07 6.50 2.65
C PHE A 152 15.12 5.70 1.90
N TYR A 153 14.67 4.75 1.08
CA TYR A 153 15.54 3.97 0.22
C TYR A 153 15.25 4.27 -1.25
N PRO A 154 16.21 4.81 -2.01
CA PRO A 154 15.97 5.17 -3.40
C PRO A 154 15.68 3.94 -4.26
N LYS A 155 15.08 4.15 -5.43
CA LYS A 155 14.84 3.12 -6.45
C LYS A 155 16.08 2.22 -6.71
N TYR A 156 17.27 2.81 -6.81
CA TYR A 156 18.54 2.10 -7.06
C TYR A 156 19.30 1.73 -5.78
N ARG A 157 18.58 1.36 -4.73
CA ARG A 157 19.12 0.91 -3.43
C ARG A 157 19.94 -0.38 -3.52
N ASN A 158 20.72 -0.64 -2.48
CA ASN A 158 21.51 -1.86 -2.33
C ASN A 158 20.60 -3.09 -2.25
N LYS A 159 20.71 -4.00 -3.23
CA LYS A 159 19.89 -5.22 -3.34
C LYS A 159 20.37 -6.40 -2.47
N ASN A 160 21.42 -6.21 -1.66
CA ASN A 160 21.91 -7.22 -0.72
C ASN A 160 21.11 -7.24 0.60
N ASN A 161 20.25 -6.24 0.83
CA ASN A 161 19.37 -6.19 2.00
C ASN A 161 17.90 -6.38 1.58
N TYR A 162 17.08 -6.83 2.53
CA TYR A 162 15.64 -6.93 2.35
C TYR A 162 14.93 -5.74 3.01
N TYR A 163 14.12 -5.04 2.22
CA TYR A 163 13.35 -3.89 2.67
C TYR A 163 11.87 -4.20 2.63
N ARG A 164 11.11 -3.59 3.53
CA ARG A 164 9.66 -3.66 3.51
C ARG A 164 9.12 -3.04 2.22
N ASN A 165 8.13 -3.68 1.60
CA ASN A 165 7.47 -3.19 0.40
C ASN A 165 6.47 -2.08 0.73
N LEU A 166 6.97 -0.88 1.02
CA LEU A 166 6.17 0.33 1.17
C LEU A 166 6.71 1.40 0.25
N VAL A 167 6.04 1.61 -0.88
CA VAL A 167 6.44 2.63 -1.85
C VAL A 167 5.84 3.98 -1.48
N ASN A 168 6.57 5.05 -1.79
CA ASN A 168 6.00 6.39 -1.81
C ASN A 168 4.98 6.51 -2.95
N ALA A 169 3.70 6.76 -2.62
CA ALA A 169 2.58 6.77 -3.56
C ALA A 169 2.34 8.12 -4.25
N ALA A 170 3.20 9.13 -3.98
CA ALA A 170 3.12 10.46 -4.60
C ALA A 170 1.82 11.24 -4.34
N ILE A 171 1.21 10.97 -3.18
CA ILE A 171 0.08 11.71 -2.61
C ILE A 171 0.50 12.10 -1.19
N TYR A 172 0.37 13.39 -0.88
CA TYR A 172 0.86 13.96 0.35
C TYR A 172 -0.12 14.94 0.96
N ILE A 173 -0.08 15.07 2.29
CA ILE A 173 -0.54 16.26 3.01
C ILE A 173 0.68 16.93 3.64
N PHE A 174 0.85 18.21 3.39
CA PHE A 174 1.93 19.00 3.96
C PHE A 174 1.42 20.20 4.74
N SER A 175 2.11 20.50 5.83
CA SER A 175 2.05 21.79 6.50
C SER A 175 3.00 22.80 5.83
N PRO A 176 2.75 24.12 5.91
CA PRO A 176 3.63 25.13 5.34
C PRO A 176 5.08 25.06 5.83
N SER A 177 5.36 24.41 6.97
CA SER A 177 6.73 24.23 7.49
C SER A 177 7.66 23.51 6.50
N ILE A 178 7.14 22.64 5.62
CA ILE A 178 7.96 21.97 4.60
C ILE A 178 8.62 22.97 3.63
N LEU A 179 7.98 24.12 3.39
CA LEU A 179 8.41 25.09 2.40
C LEU A 179 9.76 25.74 2.74
N GLN A 180 10.17 25.72 4.02
CA GLN A 180 11.48 26.23 4.44
C GLN A 180 12.65 25.36 3.96
N TYR A 181 12.38 24.10 3.58
CA TYR A 181 13.39 23.16 3.08
C TYR A 181 13.46 23.13 1.56
N ILE A 182 12.61 23.87 0.86
CA ILE A 182 12.59 23.94 -0.59
C ILE A 182 13.23 25.25 -1.04
N GLU A 183 14.28 25.15 -1.86
CA GLU A 183 14.99 26.28 -2.42
C GLU A 183 14.21 26.91 -3.59
N SER A 184 14.06 28.23 -3.60
CA SER A 184 13.31 28.94 -4.64
C SER A 184 14.04 28.92 -5.98
N GLY A 185 13.31 28.66 -7.07
CA GLY A 185 13.84 28.70 -8.44
C GLY A 185 14.80 27.56 -8.81
N LYS A 186 14.98 26.58 -7.92
CA LYS A 186 15.86 25.43 -8.16
C LYS A 186 15.05 24.20 -8.54
N LYS A 187 15.56 23.46 -9.53
CA LYS A 187 15.03 22.15 -9.88
C LYS A 187 15.34 21.14 -8.77
N SER A 188 14.31 20.56 -8.17
CA SER A 188 14.45 19.62 -7.06
C SER A 188 13.27 18.66 -6.98
N ASP A 189 13.51 17.46 -6.45
CA ASP A 189 12.51 16.40 -6.28
C ASP A 189 12.26 16.02 -4.82
N PHE A 190 10.99 15.80 -4.45
CA PHE A 190 10.64 15.45 -3.06
C PHE A 190 11.36 14.18 -2.57
N GLY A 191 11.23 13.08 -3.30
CA GLY A 191 11.78 11.77 -2.90
C GLY A 191 13.31 11.73 -2.88
N LYS A 192 13.97 12.54 -3.72
CA LYS A 192 15.42 12.51 -3.89
C LYS A 192 16.15 13.58 -3.08
N ASP A 193 15.66 14.81 -3.14
CA ASP A 193 16.40 15.99 -2.71
C ASP A 193 15.83 16.62 -1.43
N ILE A 194 14.61 16.24 -1.01
CA ILE A 194 13.94 16.82 0.16
C ILE A 194 13.77 15.78 1.28
N PHE A 195 12.92 14.78 1.09
CA PHE A 195 12.53 13.85 2.15
C PHE A 195 13.70 13.16 2.85
N PRO A 196 14.75 12.66 2.15
CA PRO A 196 15.88 12.01 2.80
C PRO A 196 16.66 12.92 3.76
N PHE A 197 16.49 14.24 3.69
CA PHE A 197 17.24 15.22 4.49
C PHE A 197 16.41 15.91 5.58
N ILE A 198 15.11 15.62 5.66
CA ILE A 198 14.18 16.32 6.57
C ILE A 198 13.32 15.40 7.43
N PHE A 199 13.36 14.08 7.22
CA PHE A 199 12.50 13.13 7.93
C PHE A 199 12.72 13.08 9.45
N ASP A 200 13.92 13.45 9.89
CA ASP A 200 14.29 13.63 11.29
C ASP A 200 14.04 15.05 11.82
N LYS A 201 13.89 16.04 10.92
CA LYS A 201 13.67 17.46 11.24
C LYS A 201 12.20 17.84 11.35
N LEU A 202 11.33 17.16 10.61
CA LEU A 202 9.88 17.36 10.62
C LEU A 202 9.16 16.14 11.19
N LYS A 203 7.93 16.35 11.67
CA LYS A 203 7.01 15.27 12.03
C LYS A 203 6.44 14.57 10.78
N MET A 204 7.26 13.71 10.19
CA MET A 204 6.92 12.94 9.00
C MET A 204 6.31 11.57 9.35
N PHE A 205 5.13 11.29 8.81
CA PHE A 205 4.39 10.04 9.05
C PHE A 205 3.94 9.39 7.74
N GLY A 206 3.91 8.06 7.73
CA GLY A 206 3.36 7.28 6.62
C GLY A 206 1.91 6.87 6.89
N TYR A 207 1.00 7.23 5.99
CA TYR A 207 -0.36 6.67 5.94
C TYR A 207 -0.34 5.43 5.03
N ILE A 208 -0.39 4.24 5.62
CA ILE A 208 -0.41 3.00 4.84
C ILE A 208 -1.85 2.72 4.40
N THR A 209 -2.05 2.51 3.10
CA THR A 209 -3.33 2.08 2.55
C THR A 209 -3.13 1.01 1.47
N ALA A 210 -4.13 0.13 1.32
CA ALA A 210 -4.22 -0.84 0.24
C ALA A 210 -5.29 -0.45 -0.81
N GLU A 211 -5.84 0.76 -0.70
CA GLU A 211 -6.75 1.36 -1.67
C GLU A 211 -6.10 1.56 -3.04
N TYR A 212 -6.88 1.81 -4.08
CA TYR A 212 -6.37 1.83 -5.44
C TYR A 212 -5.47 3.05 -5.67
N ILE A 213 -4.18 2.81 -5.96
CA ILE A 213 -3.22 3.83 -6.40
C ILE A 213 -2.29 3.23 -7.46
N LYS A 214 -2.22 3.85 -8.65
CA LYS A 214 -1.29 3.43 -9.72
C LYS A 214 -0.83 4.61 -10.58
N ASP A 215 0.43 4.58 -11.02
CA ASP A 215 0.91 5.51 -12.04
C ASP A 215 0.54 5.04 -13.45
N ILE A 216 0.32 5.97 -14.37
CA ILE A 216 0.10 5.68 -15.80
C ILE A 216 1.39 5.84 -16.62
N GLY A 217 2.55 5.49 -16.07
CA GLY A 217 3.86 5.80 -16.65
C GLY A 217 4.25 5.06 -17.93
N THR A 218 3.55 3.98 -18.27
CA THR A 218 3.81 3.14 -19.45
C THR A 218 2.51 2.78 -20.17
N PRO A 219 2.54 2.42 -21.46
CA PRO A 219 1.34 2.02 -22.20
C PRO A 219 0.61 0.84 -21.53
N TYR A 220 1.37 -0.15 -21.03
CA TYR A 220 0.82 -1.27 -20.26
C TYR A 220 0.08 -0.81 -19.00
N ARG A 221 0.68 0.09 -18.21
CA ARG A 221 0.03 0.63 -17.00
C ARG A 221 -1.22 1.43 -17.33
N LEU A 222 -1.19 2.25 -18.38
CA LEU A 222 -2.36 3.01 -18.84
C LEU A 222 -3.50 2.08 -19.28
N GLN A 223 -3.18 1.01 -20.02
CA GLN A 223 -4.17 0.01 -20.43
C GLN A 223 -4.79 -0.68 -19.20
N LYS A 224 -3.97 -1.20 -18.28
CA LYS A 224 -4.45 -1.87 -17.07
C LYS A 224 -5.31 -0.96 -16.21
N VAL A 225 -4.91 0.29 -16.03
CA VAL A 225 -5.69 1.31 -15.32
C VAL A 225 -7.03 1.58 -16.01
N THR A 226 -7.06 1.57 -17.35
CA THR A 226 -8.30 1.76 -18.10
C THR A 226 -9.26 0.58 -17.91
N GLU A 227 -8.76 -0.65 -17.92
CA GLU A 227 -9.54 -1.85 -17.62
C GLU A 227 -10.08 -1.83 -16.18
N ASP A 228 -9.22 -1.49 -15.21
CA ASP A 228 -9.58 -1.37 -13.79
C ASP A 228 -10.62 -0.25 -13.57
N TYR A 229 -10.52 0.88 -14.28
CA TYR A 229 -11.49 1.97 -14.23
C TYR A 229 -12.85 1.57 -14.84
N LEU A 230 -12.85 1.00 -16.05
CA LEU A 230 -14.08 0.60 -16.75
C LEU A 230 -14.84 -0.51 -16.02
N SER A 231 -14.13 -1.40 -15.32
CA SER A 231 -14.74 -2.45 -14.49
C SER A 231 -15.27 -1.95 -13.14
N GLY A 232 -15.04 -0.68 -12.78
CA GLY A 232 -15.38 -0.10 -11.48
C GLY A 232 -14.51 -0.58 -10.31
N LYS A 233 -13.40 -1.29 -10.58
CA LYS A 233 -12.49 -1.81 -9.55
C LYS A 233 -11.91 -0.69 -8.68
N ILE A 234 -11.57 0.44 -9.31
CA ILE A 234 -10.96 1.59 -8.64
C ILE A 234 -11.85 2.09 -7.48
N GLU A 235 -13.13 2.31 -7.74
CA GLU A 235 -14.09 2.79 -6.74
C GLU A 235 -14.37 1.73 -5.65
N ARG A 236 -14.52 0.46 -6.04
CA ARG A 236 -14.77 -0.64 -5.08
C ARG A 236 -13.63 -0.85 -4.10
N MET A 237 -12.41 -0.46 -4.46
CA MET A 237 -11.23 -0.60 -3.61
C MET A 237 -11.06 0.53 -2.58
N ASN A 238 -11.87 1.59 -2.65
CA ASN A 238 -11.90 2.65 -1.65
C ASN A 238 -12.42 2.11 -0.30
N MET A 239 -11.81 2.54 0.81
CA MET A 239 -12.10 2.10 2.17
C MET A 239 -13.50 2.39 2.69
N ILE A 240 -14.22 3.34 2.07
CA ILE A 240 -15.65 3.57 2.39
C ILE A 240 -16.51 2.35 2.04
N ASN A 241 -16.05 1.53 1.08
CA ASN A 241 -16.69 0.30 0.66
C ASN A 241 -16.11 -0.89 1.42
N LYS A 242 -16.95 -1.89 1.69
CA LYS A 242 -16.43 -3.13 2.27
C LYS A 242 -15.58 -3.88 1.25
N ARG A 243 -14.47 -4.45 1.70
CA ARG A 243 -13.51 -5.14 0.85
C ARG A 243 -13.45 -6.63 1.12
N LYS A 244 -13.24 -7.41 0.07
CA LYS A 244 -12.99 -8.85 0.21
C LYS A 244 -11.52 -9.10 0.53
N ALA A 245 -11.22 -10.15 1.28
CA ALA A 245 -9.86 -10.53 1.63
C ALA A 245 -9.63 -12.03 1.53
N VAL A 246 -8.40 -12.39 1.19
CA VAL A 246 -7.85 -13.74 1.36
C VAL A 246 -6.79 -13.66 2.44
N PHE A 247 -7.11 -14.23 3.60
CA PHE A 247 -6.21 -14.37 4.72
C PHE A 247 -5.32 -15.60 4.51
N LEU A 248 -4.00 -15.43 4.60
CA LEU A 248 -3.04 -16.51 4.41
C LEU A 248 -2.28 -16.75 5.72
N ASP A 249 -2.12 -18.01 6.12
CA ASP A 249 -0.99 -18.32 7.01
C ASP A 249 0.33 -18.14 6.27
N ARG A 250 1.44 -18.01 7.02
CA ARG A 250 2.77 -17.85 6.46
C ARG A 250 3.45 -19.19 6.25
N ASP A 251 3.72 -19.89 7.35
CA ASP A 251 4.48 -21.12 7.36
C ASP A 251 3.58 -22.28 6.89
N GLY A 252 4.05 -23.09 5.94
CA GLY A 252 3.25 -24.16 5.34
C GLY A 252 2.29 -23.74 4.22
N VAL A 253 2.03 -22.44 4.05
CA VAL A 253 1.16 -21.89 2.99
C VAL A 253 1.92 -21.01 2.00
N ILE A 254 2.70 -20.03 2.49
CA ILE A 254 3.53 -19.13 1.67
C ILE A 254 4.98 -19.66 1.61
N ASN A 255 5.52 -20.10 2.73
CA ASN A 255 6.88 -20.63 2.83
C ASN A 255 6.90 -22.07 3.30
N VAL A 256 8.02 -22.75 3.03
CA VAL A 256 8.26 -24.11 3.51
C VAL A 256 8.17 -24.13 5.04
N GLU A 257 7.35 -25.03 5.59
CA GLU A 257 7.20 -25.23 7.02
C GLU A 257 8.47 -25.89 7.61
N LYS A 258 9.03 -25.26 8.66
CA LYS A 258 10.26 -25.71 9.34
C LYS A 258 10.14 -25.61 10.87
N ASN A 259 8.96 -25.87 11.43
CA ASN A 259 8.57 -25.70 12.84
C ASN A 259 8.58 -24.24 13.33
N ILE A 260 9.77 -23.62 13.40
CA ILE A 260 9.92 -22.22 13.82
C ILE A 260 11.03 -21.58 12.99
N ILE A 261 10.64 -20.66 12.11
CA ILE A 261 11.58 -19.88 11.30
C ILE A 261 11.96 -18.60 12.05
N CYS A 262 13.21 -18.56 12.51
CA CYS A 262 13.79 -17.44 13.26
C CYS A 262 14.94 -16.74 12.54
N ARG A 263 15.35 -17.26 11.37
CA ARG A 263 16.41 -16.66 10.53
C ARG A 263 15.90 -16.48 9.11
N SER A 264 16.29 -15.38 8.48
CA SER A 264 15.92 -15.10 7.09
C SER A 264 16.44 -16.16 6.13
N ASP A 265 17.56 -16.80 6.41
CA ASP A 265 18.15 -17.82 5.54
C ASP A 265 17.31 -19.10 5.48
N ASP A 266 16.55 -19.39 6.54
CA ASP A 266 15.65 -20.55 6.60
C ASP A 266 14.34 -20.32 5.82
N PHE A 267 14.02 -19.05 5.51
CA PHE A 267 12.82 -18.67 4.77
C PHE A 267 12.97 -18.94 3.27
N GLU A 268 12.12 -19.81 2.75
CA GLU A 268 12.06 -20.21 1.35
C GLU A 268 10.60 -20.30 0.92
N LEU A 269 10.24 -19.66 -0.20
CA LEU A 269 8.88 -19.72 -0.74
C LEU A 269 8.55 -21.13 -1.20
N LEU A 270 7.31 -21.55 -0.98
CA LEU A 270 6.79 -22.76 -1.61
C LEU A 270 6.65 -22.54 -3.14
N PRO A 271 6.74 -23.60 -3.96
CA PRO A 271 6.49 -23.51 -5.39
C PRO A 271 5.12 -22.89 -5.69
N LEU A 272 5.02 -22.13 -6.78
CA LEU A 272 3.76 -21.56 -7.31
C LEU A 272 3.07 -20.50 -6.43
N VAL A 273 3.64 -20.16 -5.27
CA VAL A 273 3.07 -19.16 -4.35
C VAL A 273 3.03 -17.76 -4.95
N VAL A 274 4.05 -17.40 -5.74
CA VAL A 274 4.12 -16.06 -6.32
C VAL A 274 3.03 -15.89 -7.37
N GLU A 275 2.82 -16.92 -8.19
CA GLU A 275 1.75 -17.01 -9.18
C GLU A 275 0.37 -16.97 -8.52
N ALA A 276 0.19 -17.69 -7.40
CA ALA A 276 -1.05 -17.71 -6.65
C ALA A 276 -1.42 -16.34 -6.06
N ILE A 277 -0.47 -15.69 -5.38
CA ILE A 277 -0.69 -14.36 -4.79
C ILE A 277 -0.93 -13.33 -5.91
N LYS A 278 -0.17 -13.41 -7.01
CA LYS A 278 -0.38 -12.54 -8.17
C LYS A 278 -1.78 -12.69 -8.75
N LEU A 279 -2.27 -13.93 -8.90
CA LEU A 279 -3.62 -14.21 -9.38
C LEU A 279 -4.68 -13.53 -8.50
N ILE A 280 -4.51 -13.60 -7.18
CA ILE A 280 -5.39 -12.90 -6.23
C ILE A 280 -5.24 -11.38 -6.37
N ASN A 281 -4.01 -10.83 -6.48
CA ASN A 281 -3.78 -9.39 -6.63
C ASN A 281 -4.42 -8.79 -7.91
N ASP A 282 -4.59 -9.60 -8.96
CA ASP A 282 -5.23 -9.16 -10.20
C ASP A 282 -6.76 -8.95 -10.04
N THR A 283 -7.36 -9.51 -8.98
CA THR A 283 -8.75 -9.29 -8.57
C THR A 283 -8.90 -8.08 -7.62
N GLU A 284 -10.04 -7.95 -6.92
CA GLU A 284 -10.29 -6.92 -5.88
C GLU A 284 -9.97 -7.38 -4.45
N TYR A 285 -9.59 -8.66 -4.26
CA TYR A 285 -9.27 -9.22 -2.95
C TYR A 285 -7.98 -8.59 -2.37
N LEU A 286 -8.03 -8.27 -1.08
CA LEU A 286 -6.85 -8.02 -0.27
C LEU A 286 -6.12 -9.33 0.01
N VAL A 287 -4.79 -9.34 -0.04
CA VAL A 287 -3.97 -10.45 0.43
C VAL A 287 -3.38 -10.08 1.78
N VAL A 288 -3.85 -10.72 2.85
CA VAL A 288 -3.46 -10.41 4.23
C VAL A 288 -2.82 -11.63 4.87
N VAL A 289 -1.58 -11.51 5.35
CA VAL A 289 -0.92 -12.58 6.10
C VAL A 289 -1.30 -12.50 7.57
N VAL A 290 -1.74 -13.61 8.15
CA VAL A 290 -2.08 -13.74 9.58
C VAL A 290 -1.33 -14.93 10.16
N THR A 291 -0.30 -14.72 10.99
CA THR A 291 0.63 -15.80 11.37
C THR A 291 1.00 -15.84 12.86
N ASN A 292 1.08 -17.05 13.42
CA ASN A 292 1.56 -17.27 14.78
C ASN A 292 3.10 -17.28 14.79
N GLN A 293 3.75 -16.37 15.51
CA GLN A 293 5.22 -16.25 15.54
C GLN A 293 5.78 -16.52 16.96
N PRO A 294 5.69 -17.77 17.44
CA PRO A 294 6.07 -18.13 18.81
C PRO A 294 7.57 -18.04 19.09
N GLY A 295 8.41 -17.93 18.05
CA GLY A 295 9.87 -17.75 18.18
C GLY A 295 10.23 -16.56 19.07
N ILE A 296 9.43 -15.48 19.05
CA ILE A 296 9.62 -14.31 19.90
C ILE A 296 9.40 -14.64 21.38
N ALA A 297 8.29 -15.30 21.72
CA ALA A 297 8.03 -15.72 23.10
C ALA A 297 9.02 -16.78 23.60
N LYS A 298 9.53 -17.62 22.70
CA LYS A 298 10.57 -18.62 23.00
C LYS A 298 11.99 -18.03 22.99
N ASN A 299 12.13 -16.71 22.82
CA ASN A 299 13.41 -16.00 22.78
C ASN A 299 14.40 -16.52 21.71
N MET A 300 13.86 -17.06 20.61
CA MET A 300 14.64 -17.58 19.48
C MET A 300 14.92 -16.50 18.42
N CYS A 301 14.11 -15.45 18.36
CA CYS A 301 14.34 -14.25 17.56
C CYS A 301 13.66 -13.03 18.20
N SER A 302 14.16 -11.85 17.85
CA SER A 302 13.58 -10.55 18.15
C SER A 302 12.52 -10.14 17.12
N ILE A 303 11.75 -9.09 17.43
CA ILE A 303 10.82 -8.47 16.46
C ILE A 303 11.57 -7.94 15.24
N GLY A 304 12.77 -7.38 15.43
CA GLY A 304 13.60 -6.89 14.32
C GLY A 304 14.03 -8.01 13.37
N GLU A 305 14.45 -9.15 13.91
CA GLU A 305 14.80 -10.33 13.11
C GLU A 305 13.58 -10.91 12.38
N LEU A 306 12.41 -10.92 13.03
CA LEU A 306 11.15 -11.28 12.36
C LEU A 306 10.83 -10.32 11.20
N GLN A 307 11.06 -9.01 11.39
CA GLN A 307 10.85 -8.03 10.33
C GLN A 307 11.77 -8.28 9.13
N ILE A 308 13.02 -8.72 9.34
CA ILE A 308 13.93 -9.09 8.24
C ILE A 308 13.37 -10.28 7.46
N ILE A 309 12.78 -11.27 8.14
CA ILE A 309 12.11 -12.41 7.49
C ILE A 309 10.92 -11.93 6.63
N HIS A 310 10.07 -11.07 7.18
CA HIS A 310 8.93 -10.51 6.44
C HIS A 310 9.38 -9.64 5.25
N ASN A 311 10.44 -8.84 5.40
CA ASN A 311 11.03 -8.09 4.30
C ASN A 311 11.56 -9.03 3.21
N LYS A 312 12.19 -10.16 3.57
CA LYS A 312 12.64 -11.16 2.60
C LYS A 312 11.46 -11.75 1.84
N MET A 313 10.37 -12.08 2.55
CA MET A 313 9.14 -12.57 1.93
C MET A 313 8.59 -11.58 0.89
N GLU A 314 8.37 -10.33 1.28
CA GLU A 314 7.87 -9.29 0.38
C GLU A 314 8.82 -9.05 -0.80
N TYR A 315 10.13 -9.06 -0.57
CA TYR A 315 11.14 -8.93 -1.62
C TYR A 315 11.07 -10.07 -2.65
N LEU A 316 10.96 -11.32 -2.19
CA LEU A 316 10.90 -12.48 -3.09
C LEU A 316 9.60 -12.47 -3.91
N LEU A 317 8.46 -12.12 -3.30
CA LEU A 317 7.18 -11.96 -3.99
C LEU A 317 7.21 -10.84 -5.03
N GLY A 318 7.79 -9.68 -4.66
CA GLY A 318 7.89 -8.51 -5.52
C GLY A 318 8.74 -8.74 -6.78
N LYS A 319 9.63 -9.74 -6.80
CA LYS A 319 10.43 -10.08 -8.00
C LYS A 319 9.60 -10.58 -9.17
N MET A 320 8.42 -11.16 -8.94
CA MET A 320 7.51 -11.60 -10.00
C MET A 320 6.15 -10.91 -9.92
N ASN A 321 6.14 -9.69 -9.38
CA ASN A 321 4.98 -8.80 -9.34
C ASN A 321 3.78 -9.35 -8.55
N ALA A 322 4.07 -9.95 -7.39
CA ALA A 322 3.10 -10.29 -6.36
C ALA A 322 3.31 -9.40 -5.12
N LYS A 323 2.23 -9.08 -4.42
CA LYS A 323 2.27 -8.24 -3.21
C LYS A 323 1.36 -8.77 -2.11
N ILE A 324 1.77 -8.48 -0.88
CA ILE A 324 0.97 -8.63 0.33
C ILE A 324 0.50 -7.23 0.74
N ASP A 325 -0.79 -7.08 1.05
CA ASP A 325 -1.35 -5.80 1.45
C ASP A 325 -1.11 -5.49 2.93
N ALA A 326 -1.10 -6.54 3.79
CA ALA A 326 -0.79 -6.41 5.20
C ALA A 326 -0.28 -7.71 5.83
N ILE A 327 0.51 -7.57 6.90
CA ILE A 327 1.00 -8.69 7.71
C ILE A 327 0.61 -8.44 9.17
N TYR A 328 -0.19 -9.34 9.73
CA TYR A 328 -0.49 -9.42 11.14
C TYR A 328 0.16 -10.67 11.71
N TYR A 329 0.82 -10.54 12.85
CA TYR A 329 1.45 -11.67 13.51
C TYR A 329 1.24 -11.63 15.01
N CYS A 330 1.20 -12.81 15.62
CA CYS A 330 1.07 -12.94 17.06
C CYS A 330 2.39 -13.43 17.67
N PRO A 331 3.11 -12.58 18.44
CA PRO A 331 4.39 -12.95 19.06
C PRO A 331 4.22 -13.81 20.32
N HIS A 332 2.98 -14.05 20.75
CA HIS A 332 2.65 -14.61 22.06
C HIS A 332 2.60 -16.15 22.09
N HIS A 333 2.83 -16.71 23.28
CA HIS A 333 2.66 -18.14 23.55
C HIS A 333 2.10 -18.35 24.98
N PRO A 334 1.02 -19.13 25.16
CA PRO A 334 0.41 -19.31 26.49
C PRO A 334 1.27 -20.16 27.42
N ASP A 335 1.94 -21.19 26.89
CA ASP A 335 2.68 -22.13 27.73
C ASP A 335 4.01 -21.52 28.24
N ILE A 336 4.26 -21.76 29.52
CA ILE A 336 5.44 -21.34 30.29
C ILE A 336 6.37 -22.56 30.46
N GLY A 337 7.68 -22.34 30.55
CA GLY A 337 8.67 -23.38 30.88
C GLY A 337 9.66 -23.70 29.77
N PHE A 338 9.76 -22.86 28.73
CA PHE A 338 10.83 -22.99 27.74
C PHE A 338 12.13 -22.40 28.28
N LYS A 339 13.26 -23.01 27.90
CA LYS A 339 14.59 -22.51 28.27
C LYS A 339 14.77 -21.10 27.70
N GLU A 340 15.15 -20.15 28.57
CA GLU A 340 15.43 -18.75 28.21
C GLU A 340 14.24 -17.97 27.63
N GLU A 341 13.00 -18.36 27.95
CA GLU A 341 11.81 -17.73 27.37
C GLU A 341 11.63 -16.23 27.68
N ASN A 342 11.04 -15.51 26.73
CA ASN A 342 10.73 -14.10 26.90
C ASN A 342 9.37 -13.94 27.58
N ARG A 343 9.40 -13.78 28.91
CA ARG A 343 8.20 -13.66 29.77
C ARG A 343 7.23 -12.57 29.33
N LYS A 344 7.69 -11.49 28.67
CA LYS A 344 6.83 -10.42 28.14
C LYS A 344 5.76 -10.96 27.20
N TYR A 345 6.09 -11.99 26.42
CA TYR A 345 5.19 -12.56 25.41
C TYR A 345 4.53 -13.87 25.84
N LYS A 346 4.71 -14.28 27.11
CA LYS A 346 4.11 -15.49 27.70
C LYS A 346 2.74 -15.23 28.29
N ILE A 347 1.79 -14.93 27.41
CA ILE A 347 0.42 -14.58 27.78
C ILE A 347 -0.60 -15.34 26.94
N LYS A 348 -1.78 -15.56 27.53
CA LYS A 348 -2.98 -15.90 26.77
C LYS A 348 -3.49 -14.61 26.11
N CYS A 349 -3.62 -14.62 24.80
CA CYS A 349 -4.04 -13.46 24.01
C CYS A 349 -5.16 -13.85 23.04
N SER A 350 -5.87 -12.85 22.52
CA SER A 350 -6.86 -13.03 21.46
C SER A 350 -6.26 -13.06 20.05
N CYS A 351 -4.96 -12.75 19.88
CA CYS A 351 -4.34 -12.75 18.54
C CYS A 351 -3.90 -14.13 18.07
N ARG A 352 -3.59 -15.06 18.97
CA ARG A 352 -2.94 -16.32 18.59
C ARG A 352 -3.99 -17.25 18.02
N LYS A 353 -3.86 -17.62 16.74
CA LYS A 353 -4.75 -18.63 16.11
C LYS A 353 -4.75 -19.91 16.97
N PRO A 354 -5.91 -20.47 17.32
CA PRO A 354 -7.22 -20.30 16.67
C PRO A 354 -8.04 -19.07 17.10
N GLU A 355 -7.55 -18.19 17.96
CA GLU A 355 -8.26 -16.94 18.26
C GLU A 355 -8.20 -15.96 17.06
N PRO A 356 -9.31 -15.29 16.71
CA PRO A 356 -9.43 -14.52 15.46
C PRO A 356 -8.88 -13.08 15.54
N GLY A 357 -8.18 -12.70 16.62
CA GLY A 357 -7.84 -11.31 16.88
C GLY A 357 -6.99 -10.62 15.80
N MET A 358 -6.11 -11.35 15.11
CA MET A 358 -5.37 -10.79 13.97
C MET A 358 -6.28 -10.46 12.79
N ILE A 359 -7.23 -11.33 12.47
CA ILE A 359 -8.20 -11.11 11.39
C ILE A 359 -9.15 -9.97 11.77
N LEU A 360 -9.65 -9.94 13.01
CA LEU A 360 -10.51 -8.86 13.49
C LEU A 360 -9.80 -7.50 13.49
N GLN A 361 -8.48 -7.46 13.70
CA GLN A 361 -7.71 -6.23 13.51
C GLN A 361 -7.66 -5.83 12.03
N ALA A 362 -7.37 -6.75 11.13
CA ALA A 362 -7.39 -6.49 9.69
C ALA A 362 -8.77 -6.02 9.19
N VAL A 363 -9.86 -6.59 9.73
CA VAL A 363 -11.24 -6.16 9.41
C VAL A 363 -11.47 -4.69 9.77
N LYS A 364 -10.95 -4.23 10.90
CA LYS A 364 -11.04 -2.81 11.31
C LYS A 364 -10.18 -1.92 10.44
N ASP A 365 -8.96 -2.35 10.16
CA ASP A 365 -7.98 -1.53 9.42
C ASP A 365 -8.34 -1.40 7.93
N PHE A 366 -9.03 -2.40 7.35
CA PHE A 366 -9.32 -2.48 5.92
C PHE A 366 -10.82 -2.59 5.55
N ASN A 367 -11.73 -2.40 6.52
CA ASN A 367 -13.18 -2.51 6.32
C ASN A 367 -13.59 -3.81 5.59
N ILE A 368 -13.10 -4.95 6.07
CA ILE A 368 -13.23 -6.23 5.35
C ILE A 368 -14.63 -6.83 5.52
N ASP A 369 -15.22 -7.33 4.43
CA ASP A 369 -16.42 -8.17 4.45
C ASP A 369 -16.06 -9.64 4.68
N LEU A 370 -16.31 -10.14 5.88
CA LEU A 370 -16.01 -11.53 6.25
C LEU A 370 -16.79 -12.55 5.41
N ASN A 371 -18.05 -12.27 5.05
CA ASN A 371 -18.91 -13.22 4.33
C ASN A 371 -18.40 -13.51 2.90
N SER A 372 -17.65 -12.58 2.33
CA SER A 372 -17.07 -12.68 0.99
C SER A 372 -15.55 -12.88 1.06
N SER A 373 -15.02 -13.37 2.19
CA SER A 373 -13.59 -13.52 2.43
C SER A 373 -13.23 -14.96 2.78
N PHE A 374 -11.96 -15.28 2.58
CA PHE A 374 -11.43 -16.64 2.74
C PHE A 374 -10.27 -16.64 3.72
N ILE A 375 -10.05 -17.76 4.42
CA ILE A 375 -8.76 -18.07 5.06
C ILE A 375 -8.16 -19.32 4.45
N ILE A 376 -6.86 -19.27 4.17
CA ILE A 376 -6.07 -20.39 3.68
C ILE A 376 -5.03 -20.75 4.75
N GLY A 377 -5.05 -22.01 5.19
CA GLY A 377 -4.17 -22.54 6.23
C GLY A 377 -3.81 -24.00 5.97
N ASP A 378 -2.78 -24.48 6.67
CA ASP A 378 -2.34 -25.87 6.59
C ASP A 378 -2.58 -26.65 7.89
N SER A 379 -3.11 -26.01 8.94
CA SER A 379 -3.29 -26.63 10.26
C SER A 379 -4.69 -26.38 10.85
N TYR A 380 -5.06 -27.20 11.85
CA TYR A 380 -6.32 -27.01 12.59
C TYR A 380 -6.52 -25.58 13.10
N ARG A 381 -5.44 -24.93 13.57
CA ARG A 381 -5.50 -23.59 14.17
C ARG A 381 -5.98 -22.54 13.19
N ASP A 382 -5.64 -22.68 11.92
CA ASP A 382 -5.99 -21.72 10.87
C ASP A 382 -7.46 -21.88 10.48
N ILE A 383 -7.87 -23.12 10.27
CA ILE A 383 -9.23 -23.45 9.89
C ILE A 383 -10.21 -23.09 11.01
N GLU A 384 -9.89 -23.45 12.25
CA GLU A 384 -10.72 -23.09 13.41
C GLU A 384 -10.80 -21.56 13.61
N CYS A 385 -9.71 -20.83 13.34
CA CYS A 385 -9.72 -19.37 13.39
C CYS A 385 -10.76 -18.76 12.43
N GLY A 386 -10.81 -19.26 11.19
CA GLY A 386 -11.80 -18.81 10.20
C GLY A 386 -13.24 -19.16 10.57
N LYS A 387 -13.47 -20.41 10.99
CA LYS A 387 -14.81 -20.89 11.36
C LYS A 387 -15.45 -20.07 12.47
N ARG A 388 -14.68 -19.67 13.48
CA ARG A 388 -15.16 -18.86 14.61
C ARG A 388 -15.76 -17.52 14.23
N ILE A 389 -15.40 -16.99 13.06
CA ILE A 389 -15.85 -15.69 12.56
C ILE A 389 -16.60 -15.79 11.23
N GLY A 390 -16.93 -17.00 10.78
CA GLY A 390 -17.72 -17.23 9.58
C GLY A 390 -17.00 -16.99 8.25
N LEU A 391 -15.67 -17.10 8.21
CA LEU A 391 -14.94 -17.11 6.94
C LEU A 391 -15.13 -18.46 6.24
N THR A 392 -15.12 -18.44 4.90
CA THR A 392 -14.93 -19.67 4.12
C THR A 392 -13.49 -20.16 4.32
N THR A 393 -13.36 -21.41 4.78
CA THR A 393 -12.07 -21.99 5.17
C THR A 393 -11.52 -22.92 4.11
N ILE A 394 -10.24 -22.72 3.77
CA ILE A 394 -9.55 -23.52 2.75
C ILE A 394 -8.28 -24.12 3.37
N GLY A 395 -8.19 -25.44 3.32
CA GLY A 395 -6.99 -26.19 3.67
C GLY A 395 -6.06 -26.37 2.46
N VAL A 396 -4.75 -26.34 2.68
CA VAL A 396 -3.75 -26.78 1.70
C VAL A 396 -3.00 -28.01 2.20
N LYS A 397 -2.56 -28.88 1.28
CA LYS A 397 -1.79 -30.10 1.60
C LYS A 397 -0.29 -29.85 1.79
N THR A 398 0.18 -28.63 1.55
CA THR A 398 1.54 -28.19 1.92
C THR A 398 1.68 -28.08 3.44
N GLY A 399 2.90 -28.00 3.96
CA GLY A 399 3.14 -27.86 5.42
C GLY A 399 2.63 -29.06 6.23
N TYR A 400 1.83 -28.81 7.26
CA TYR A 400 1.14 -29.84 8.05
C TYR A 400 0.01 -30.53 7.30
N GLY A 401 -0.40 -30.00 6.15
CA GLY A 401 -1.32 -30.65 5.21
C GLY A 401 -2.72 -30.93 5.75
N CYS A 402 -3.15 -30.20 6.77
CA CYS A 402 -4.40 -30.39 7.48
C CYS A 402 -4.61 -31.84 7.98
N MET A 403 -3.52 -32.54 8.32
CA MET A 403 -3.57 -33.96 8.75
C MET A 403 -3.98 -34.15 10.21
N ASP A 404 -4.17 -33.06 10.97
CA ASP A 404 -4.67 -33.13 12.34
C ASP A 404 -6.11 -33.67 12.35
N ASN A 405 -6.42 -34.61 13.25
CA ASN A 405 -7.72 -35.33 13.30
C ASN A 405 -8.96 -34.42 13.40
N ASP A 406 -8.81 -33.15 13.82
CA ASP A 406 -9.90 -32.19 13.98
C ASP A 406 -9.93 -31.09 12.90
N CYS A 407 -8.96 -31.08 11.98
CA CYS A 407 -8.88 -30.07 10.91
C CYS A 407 -9.88 -30.40 9.79
N ASN A 408 -10.94 -29.60 9.68
CA ASN A 408 -12.03 -29.85 8.72
C ASN A 408 -12.35 -28.58 7.92
N PRO A 409 -11.54 -28.18 6.92
CA PRO A 409 -11.84 -27.01 6.11
C PRO A 409 -13.06 -27.22 5.19
N ASP A 410 -13.69 -26.14 4.74
CA ASP A 410 -14.81 -26.20 3.79
C ASP A 410 -14.34 -26.72 2.41
N HIS A 411 -13.11 -26.36 2.02
CA HIS A 411 -12.44 -26.86 0.82
C HIS A 411 -10.99 -27.26 1.11
N ILE A 412 -10.44 -28.20 0.34
CA ILE A 412 -9.03 -28.60 0.44
C ILE A 412 -8.39 -28.70 -0.94
N PHE A 413 -7.17 -28.17 -1.07
CA PHE A 413 -6.40 -28.16 -2.32
C PHE A 413 -4.97 -28.63 -2.11
N ASP A 414 -4.27 -28.99 -3.18
CA ASP A 414 -2.90 -29.50 -3.08
C ASP A 414 -1.90 -28.39 -2.72
N ASN A 415 -2.13 -27.15 -3.19
CA ASN A 415 -1.27 -26.00 -2.95
C ASN A 415 -2.05 -24.67 -3.02
N LEU A 416 -1.35 -23.55 -2.76
CA LEU A 416 -1.93 -22.21 -2.75
C LEU A 416 -2.46 -21.75 -4.13
N LEU A 417 -1.84 -22.18 -5.24
CA LEU A 417 -2.29 -21.81 -6.59
C LEU A 417 -3.65 -22.44 -6.93
N ASP A 418 -3.85 -23.71 -6.57
CA ASP A 418 -5.13 -24.38 -6.77
C ASP A 418 -6.25 -23.71 -5.95
N ALA A 419 -5.95 -23.33 -4.71
CA ALA A 419 -6.88 -22.55 -3.87
C ALA A 419 -7.17 -21.16 -4.46
N ALA A 420 -6.15 -20.46 -4.97
CA ALA A 420 -6.32 -19.16 -5.61
C ALA A 420 -7.18 -19.25 -6.89
N ASN A 421 -7.00 -20.29 -7.70
CA ASN A 421 -7.84 -20.56 -8.87
C ASN A 421 -9.29 -20.80 -8.48
N PHE A 422 -9.55 -21.53 -7.40
CA PHE A 422 -10.92 -21.69 -6.90
C PHE A 422 -11.54 -20.35 -6.51
N ILE A 423 -10.84 -19.54 -5.70
CA ILE A 423 -11.33 -18.24 -5.23
C ILE A 423 -11.63 -17.29 -6.40
N CYS A 424 -10.76 -17.24 -7.40
CA CYS A 424 -10.88 -16.29 -8.51
C CYS A 424 -11.94 -16.70 -9.55
N ASN A 425 -12.44 -17.94 -9.50
CA ASN A 425 -13.49 -18.46 -10.39
C ASN A 425 -14.84 -18.67 -9.69
N SER A 426 -14.94 -18.35 -8.40
CA SER A 426 -16.14 -18.55 -7.56
C SER A 426 -17.14 -17.40 -7.63
#